data_AF-A0A7S1R3S4-F1
#
_entry.id   AF-A0A7S1R3S4-F1
#
_cell.length_a   1.000
_cell.length_b   1.000
_cell.length_c   1.000
_cell.angle_alpha   90.00
_cell.angle_beta   90.00
_cell.angle_gamma   90.00
#
_symmetry.space_group_name_H-M   'P 1'
#
loop_
_entity.id
_entity.type
_entity.pdbx_description
1 polymer ?
#
loop_
_entity_poly.entity_id
_entity_poly.type
_entity_poly.pdbx_seq_one_letter_code
_entity_poly.pdbx_strand_id
1 'polypeptide(L)'
;AKVDAARAKPEADAPPEKDGKIPLAEIQDNHTHSVLVDSGLRGGKAFGSESLFRAEFESWIVSNRHHQPLLRQANSRGTLPSVPRRSTSNVDREKSAPDFWMHLGKTSTAPRVMILVNGGKISLQALLEAISNGCPIVLCEGTGRLSDLLCEI
;
A
#
# COMPACT_ATOMS: atom_id res chain seq x y z
N ALA A 1 -14.21 -10.35 21.73
CA ALA A 1 -15.65 -10.01 21.70
C ALA A 1 -15.90 -9.26 20.40
N LYS A 2 -16.90 -9.63 19.58
CA LYS A 2 -17.20 -8.89 18.35
C LYS A 2 -17.93 -7.60 18.73
N VAL A 3 -17.36 -6.44 18.41
CA VAL A 3 -18.01 -5.16 18.60
C VAL A 3 -18.66 -4.77 17.27
N ASP A 4 -19.98 -4.86 17.19
CA ASP A 4 -20.73 -4.46 16.00
C ASP A 4 -20.62 -2.94 15.81
N ALA A 5 -19.94 -2.51 14.75
CA ALA A 5 -19.80 -1.10 14.38
C ALA A 5 -21.16 -0.38 14.17
N ALA A 6 -22.24 -1.13 13.96
CA ALA A 6 -23.60 -0.61 13.89
C ALA A 6 -24.11 -0.02 15.22
N ARG A 7 -23.52 -0.40 16.36
CA ARG A 7 -23.93 0.05 17.70
C ARG A 7 -23.34 1.40 18.11
N ALA A 8 -22.45 1.97 17.29
CA ALA A 8 -21.77 3.25 17.56
C ALA A 8 -22.39 4.45 16.85
N LYS A 9 -23.63 4.36 16.35
CA LYS A 9 -24.37 5.56 15.92
C LYS A 9 -25.07 6.16 17.13
N PRO A 10 -24.72 7.36 17.59
CA PRO A 10 -25.57 8.09 18.52
C PRO A 10 -26.93 8.34 17.86
N GLU A 11 -28.01 8.26 18.65
CA GLU A 11 -29.35 8.60 18.18
C GLU A 11 -29.37 10.03 17.64
N ALA A 12 -30.17 10.28 16.61
CA ALA A 12 -30.19 11.53 15.84
C ALA A 12 -30.48 12.79 16.70
N ASP A 13 -31.06 12.61 17.88
CA ASP A 13 -31.44 13.68 18.83
C ASP A 13 -30.63 13.63 20.14
N ALA A 14 -29.53 12.87 20.20
CA ALA A 14 -28.68 12.85 21.38
C ALA A 14 -28.08 14.25 21.60
N PRO A 15 -28.18 14.82 22.83
CA PRO A 15 -27.61 16.14 23.12
C PRO A 15 -26.10 16.13 22.83
N PRO A 16 -25.52 17.27 22.39
CA PRO A 16 -24.10 17.35 22.10
C PRO A 16 -23.31 16.89 23.33
N GLU A 17 -22.52 15.85 23.16
CA GLU A 17 -21.83 15.09 24.19
C GLU A 17 -21.00 16.04 25.09
N LYS A 18 -21.51 16.30 26.30
CA LYS A 18 -21.11 17.46 27.11
C LYS A 18 -19.87 17.26 27.99
N ASP A 19 -19.23 16.09 27.99
CA ASP A 19 -18.22 15.76 29.01
C ASP A 19 -16.82 15.38 28.49
N GLY A 20 -16.48 15.70 27.23
CA GLY A 20 -15.11 15.47 26.72
C GLY A 20 -14.67 14.01 26.64
N LYS A 21 -15.58 13.06 26.88
CA LYS A 21 -15.41 11.62 26.70
C LYS A 21 -15.96 11.19 25.35
N ILE A 22 -15.42 11.73 24.26
CA ILE A 22 -15.66 11.12 22.95
C ILE A 22 -14.99 9.73 23.01
N PRO A 23 -15.73 8.63 22.83
CA PRO A 23 -15.12 7.32 22.78
C PRO A 23 -14.09 7.29 21.66
N LEU A 24 -12.82 7.14 22.03
CA LEU A 24 -11.74 6.99 21.06
C LEU A 24 -11.85 5.62 20.41
N ALA A 25 -11.50 5.55 19.13
CA ALA A 25 -11.43 4.27 18.43
C ALA A 25 -10.35 3.38 19.06
N GLU A 26 -10.69 2.11 19.28
CA GLU A 26 -9.73 1.10 19.69
C GLU A 26 -8.92 0.59 18.50
N ILE A 27 -7.71 0.10 18.77
CA ILE A 27 -6.88 -0.60 17.77
C ILE A 27 -7.60 -1.88 17.37
N GLN A 28 -7.69 -2.15 16.07
CA GLN A 28 -8.37 -3.33 15.54
C GLN A 28 -7.51 -4.59 15.68
N ASP A 29 -8.11 -5.68 16.17
CA ASP A 29 -7.43 -6.96 16.45
C ASP A 29 -6.94 -7.70 15.20
N ASN A 30 -7.51 -7.41 14.04
CA ASN A 30 -7.25 -8.14 12.78
C ASN A 30 -6.09 -7.55 11.96
N HIS A 31 -5.39 -6.54 12.48
CA HIS A 31 -4.18 -6.00 11.84
C HIS A 31 -2.94 -6.77 12.28
N THR A 32 -2.03 -7.07 11.34
CA THR A 32 -0.76 -7.75 11.64
C THR A 32 0.32 -6.79 12.16
N HIS A 33 0.24 -5.52 11.75
CA HIS A 33 1.18 -4.46 12.13
C HIS A 33 0.37 -3.19 12.39
N SER A 34 0.85 -2.36 13.31
CA SER A 34 0.26 -1.05 13.63
C SER A 34 1.34 0.02 13.63
N VAL A 35 1.05 1.17 13.03
CA VAL A 35 1.91 2.35 13.05
C VAL A 35 1.19 3.43 13.85
N LEU A 36 1.84 3.93 14.90
CA LEU A 36 1.30 4.98 15.77
C LEU A 36 1.96 6.31 15.40
N VAL A 37 1.15 7.29 15.02
CA VAL A 37 1.60 8.65 14.69
C VAL A 37 1.22 9.56 15.86
N ASP A 38 2.23 10.13 16.52
CA ASP A 38 2.04 11.03 17.65
C ASP A 38 2.13 12.50 17.21
N SER A 39 1.04 13.25 17.37
CA SER A 39 0.99 14.69 17.14
C SER A 39 1.06 15.52 18.43
N GLY A 40 1.12 14.86 19.60
CA GLY A 40 1.00 15.48 20.92
C GLY A 40 -0.43 15.94 21.27
N LEU A 41 -1.38 15.83 20.34
CA LEU A 41 -2.78 16.18 20.53
C LEU A 41 -3.61 14.97 20.98
N ARG A 42 -4.74 15.22 21.66
CA ARG A 42 -5.68 14.18 22.13
C ARG A 42 -7.12 14.49 21.73
N GLY A 43 -7.95 13.46 21.67
CA GLY A 43 -9.37 13.58 21.36
C GLY A 43 -9.63 13.93 19.89
N GLY A 44 -10.79 14.52 19.61
CA GLY A 44 -11.17 14.93 18.25
C GLY A 44 -10.19 15.91 17.59
N LYS A 45 -9.36 16.62 18.36
CA LYS A 45 -8.32 17.52 17.82
C LYS A 45 -7.16 16.77 17.15
N ALA A 46 -6.96 15.49 17.47
CA ALA A 46 -5.92 14.66 16.87
C ALA A 46 -6.39 13.93 15.60
N PHE A 47 -7.68 14.00 15.27
CA PHE A 47 -8.26 13.22 14.18
C PHE A 47 -7.71 13.68 12.81
N GLY A 48 -7.23 12.73 12.00
CA GLY A 48 -6.64 13.01 10.69
C GLY A 48 -5.19 13.50 10.74
N SER A 49 -4.56 13.58 11.92
CA SER A 49 -3.15 13.98 12.04
C SER A 49 -2.18 13.01 11.35
N GLU A 50 -2.60 11.76 11.12
CA GLU A 50 -1.84 10.74 10.42
C GLU A 50 -1.84 10.91 8.88
N SER A 51 -2.74 11.75 8.35
CA SER A 51 -2.99 11.82 6.91
C SER A 51 -1.75 12.20 6.09
N LEU A 52 -1.04 13.25 6.51
CA LEU A 52 0.18 13.71 5.84
C LEU A 52 1.28 12.66 5.90
N PHE A 53 1.53 12.08 7.08
CA PHE A 53 2.49 10.99 7.25
C PHE A 53 2.18 9.82 6.33
N ARG A 54 0.90 9.41 6.22
CA ARG A 54 0.48 8.34 5.33
C ARG A 54 0.78 8.67 3.86
N ALA A 55 0.46 9.89 3.41
CA ALA A 55 0.71 10.31 2.04
C ALA A 55 2.20 10.30 1.67
N GLU A 56 3.05 10.78 2.57
CA GLU A 56 4.51 10.75 2.41
C GLU A 56 5.07 9.33 2.43
N PHE A 57 4.62 8.51 3.39
CA PHE A 57 5.04 7.11 3.52
C PHE A 57 4.70 6.29 2.28
N GLU A 58 3.47 6.40 1.77
CA GLU A 58 3.04 5.71 0.56
C GLU A 58 3.82 6.18 -0.67
N SER A 59 4.04 7.50 -0.80
CA SER A 59 4.82 8.06 -1.91
C SER A 59 6.28 7.61 -1.86
N TRP A 60 6.85 7.50 -0.66
CA TRP A 60 8.18 6.95 -0.46
C TRP A 60 8.23 5.48 -0.85
N ILE A 61 7.25 4.64 -0.50
CA ILE A 61 7.23 3.22 -0.92
C ILE A 61 7.20 3.09 -2.45
N VAL A 62 6.40 3.89 -3.14
CA VAL A 62 6.33 3.89 -4.60
C VAL A 62 7.69 4.25 -5.21
N SER A 63 8.38 5.23 -4.61
CA SER A 63 9.63 5.80 -5.11
C SER A 63 10.86 4.98 -4.73
N ASN A 64 10.87 4.36 -3.56
CA ASN A 64 12.07 3.80 -2.96
C ASN A 64 12.23 2.32 -3.36
N ARG A 65 12.98 2.11 -4.44
CA ARG A 65 13.30 0.79 -4.99
C ARG A 65 14.66 0.29 -4.49
N HIS A 66 14.73 -0.45 -3.38
CA HIS A 66 15.90 -1.23 -2.95
C HIS A 66 15.45 -2.08 -1.73
N HIS A 67 15.54 -3.41 -1.62
CA HIS A 67 16.30 -4.47 -2.26
C HIS A 67 15.41 -5.72 -2.41
N GLN A 68 15.28 -6.27 -3.62
CA GLN A 68 15.18 -7.74 -3.71
C GLN A 68 16.62 -8.23 -3.89
N PRO A 69 17.23 -8.90 -2.90
CA PRO A 69 18.42 -9.68 -3.21
C PRO A 69 17.97 -10.82 -4.13
N LEU A 70 18.73 -11.02 -5.20
CA LEU A 70 18.73 -12.21 -6.05
C LEU A 70 19.06 -13.47 -5.21
N LEU A 71 18.20 -13.88 -4.29
CA LEU A 71 18.37 -15.06 -3.45
C LEU A 71 17.26 -16.07 -3.71
N ARG A 72 17.12 -16.47 -4.97
CA ARG A 72 16.33 -17.67 -5.30
C ARG A 72 16.80 -18.46 -6.53
N GLN A 73 18.11 -18.42 -6.85
CA GLN A 73 18.71 -19.30 -7.87
C GLN A 73 20.10 -19.83 -7.48
N ALA A 74 20.31 -20.18 -6.22
CA ALA A 74 21.48 -20.96 -5.81
C ALA A 74 21.08 -22.03 -4.81
N ASN A 75 20.32 -23.03 -5.23
CA ASN A 75 20.30 -24.36 -4.61
C ASN A 75 19.43 -25.33 -5.42
N SER A 76 19.95 -25.78 -6.57
CA SER A 76 19.49 -27.02 -7.21
C SER A 76 20.51 -27.56 -8.21
N ARG A 77 21.81 -27.53 -7.91
CA ARG A 77 22.83 -28.38 -8.56
C ARG A 77 23.96 -28.75 -7.60
N GLY A 78 23.62 -29.51 -6.57
CA GLY A 78 24.60 -30.33 -5.85
C GLY A 78 24.85 -31.63 -6.59
N THR A 79 25.61 -31.57 -7.69
CA THR A 79 26.37 -32.71 -8.24
C THR A 79 27.53 -32.14 -9.06
N LEU A 80 28.75 -32.33 -8.54
CA LEU A 80 30.02 -32.02 -9.20
C LEU A 80 30.13 -32.73 -10.56
N PRO A 81 30.57 -32.08 -11.64
CA PRO A 81 31.10 -32.80 -12.78
C PRO A 81 32.59 -33.07 -12.58
N SER A 82 32.95 -34.35 -12.62
CA SER A 82 34.31 -34.84 -12.76
C SER A 82 35.00 -34.23 -13.98
N VAL A 83 36.24 -33.78 -13.81
CA VAL A 83 37.13 -33.30 -14.87
C VAL A 83 37.44 -34.42 -15.88
N PRO A 84 37.40 -34.14 -17.19
CA PRO A 84 38.27 -34.79 -18.14
C PRO A 84 39.21 -33.78 -18.82
N ARG A 85 40.52 -34.00 -18.68
CA ARG A 85 41.54 -33.41 -19.56
C ARG A 85 41.33 -33.94 -20.99
N ARG A 86 41.17 -33.05 -21.98
CA ARG A 86 41.78 -33.21 -23.30
C ARG A 86 41.78 -31.91 -24.10
N SER A 87 42.96 -31.60 -24.63
CA SER A 87 43.25 -30.59 -25.66
C SER A 87 42.68 -30.99 -27.02
N THR A 88 42.15 -30.03 -27.79
CA THR A 88 42.47 -29.76 -29.22
C THR A 88 41.56 -28.67 -29.82
N SER A 89 42.22 -27.67 -30.42
CA SER A 89 41.87 -26.87 -31.62
C SER A 89 40.41 -26.60 -32.04
N ASN A 90 40.08 -25.30 -32.07
CA ASN A 90 39.55 -24.49 -33.19
C ASN A 90 38.31 -24.93 -34.01
N VAL A 91 37.53 -23.87 -34.30
CA VAL A 91 36.56 -23.57 -35.38
C VAL A 91 35.06 -23.91 -35.20
N ASP A 92 34.27 -22.84 -35.36
CA ASP A 92 32.84 -22.71 -35.73
C ASP A 92 31.74 -23.06 -34.72
N ARG A 93 31.03 -22.03 -34.21
CA ARG A 93 29.72 -21.57 -34.72
C ARG A 93 29.05 -20.58 -33.77
N GLU A 94 28.37 -19.61 -34.38
CA GLU A 94 27.31 -18.75 -33.84
C GLU A 94 26.65 -19.20 -32.53
N LYS A 95 26.50 -18.27 -31.60
CA LYS A 95 25.18 -17.70 -31.28
C LYS A 95 25.36 -16.43 -30.47
N SER A 96 24.96 -15.32 -31.07
CA SER A 96 24.58 -14.10 -30.35
C SER A 96 23.81 -14.50 -29.10
N ALA A 97 24.31 -14.09 -27.93
CA ALA A 97 23.49 -14.12 -26.73
C ALA A 97 22.18 -13.41 -27.10
N PRO A 98 21.02 -14.07 -26.98
CA PRO A 98 19.78 -13.46 -27.41
C PRO A 98 19.56 -12.21 -26.57
N ASP A 99 19.12 -11.13 -27.22
CA ASP A 99 18.63 -9.87 -26.62
C ASP A 99 17.51 -10.06 -25.56
N PHE A 100 17.14 -11.33 -25.31
CA PHE A 100 16.21 -11.81 -24.30
C PHE A 100 16.54 -11.36 -22.87
N TRP A 101 17.81 -11.13 -22.54
CA TRP A 101 18.23 -10.72 -21.19
C TRP A 101 18.19 -9.19 -20.94
N MET A 102 17.94 -8.35 -21.95
CA MET A 102 17.81 -6.91 -21.77
C MET A 102 16.42 -6.43 -21.31
N HIS A 103 15.44 -7.32 -21.12
CA HIS A 103 14.09 -6.95 -20.65
C HIS A 103 13.86 -7.11 -19.13
N LEU A 104 14.80 -7.68 -18.38
CA LEU A 104 14.71 -7.81 -16.92
C LEU A 104 15.13 -6.52 -16.18
N GLY A 105 15.47 -5.46 -16.91
CA GLY A 105 15.99 -4.21 -16.37
C GLY A 105 14.96 -3.09 -16.19
N LYS A 106 13.65 -3.31 -16.44
CA LYS A 106 12.63 -2.37 -15.98
C LYS A 106 12.46 -2.56 -14.49
N THR A 107 13.26 -1.83 -13.74
CA THR A 107 12.94 -1.49 -12.36
C THR A 107 11.49 -1.00 -12.39
N SER A 108 10.58 -1.75 -11.78
CA SER A 108 9.14 -1.43 -11.71
C SER A 108 8.86 -0.85 -10.33
N THR A 109 8.11 0.24 -10.25
CA THR A 109 7.72 0.84 -8.99
C THR A 109 6.65 -0.06 -8.41
N ALA A 110 6.52 -0.09 -7.08
CA ALA A 110 5.34 -0.72 -6.50
C ALA A 110 4.12 0.08 -7.00
N PRO A 111 3.13 -0.57 -7.65
CA PRO A 111 1.91 0.13 -8.03
C PRO A 111 1.14 0.51 -6.77
N ARG A 112 0.61 1.74 -6.75
CA ARG A 112 -0.27 2.26 -5.70
C ARG A 112 -1.64 2.51 -6.29
N VAL A 113 -2.68 2.13 -5.55
CA VAL A 113 -4.08 2.38 -5.87
C VAL A 113 -4.79 2.74 -4.56
N MET A 114 -5.72 3.69 -4.63
CA MET A 114 -6.59 4.05 -3.51
C MET A 114 -8.00 3.50 -3.77
N ILE A 115 -8.62 2.91 -2.75
CA ILE A 115 -10.00 2.44 -2.80
C ILE A 115 -10.84 3.34 -1.90
N LEU A 116 -11.87 3.97 -2.46
CA LEU A 116 -12.85 4.75 -1.72
C LEU A 116 -14.14 3.94 -1.57
N VAL A 117 -14.45 3.58 -0.33
CA VAL A 117 -15.71 2.91 0.03
C VAL A 117 -16.71 3.93 0.58
N ASN A 118 -16.31 4.66 1.62
CA ASN A 118 -17.11 5.76 2.16
C ASN A 118 -16.17 6.92 2.46
N GLY A 119 -16.73 8.12 2.61
CA GLY A 119 -15.93 9.28 2.91
C GLY A 119 -16.75 10.49 3.34
N GLY A 120 -16.04 11.39 4.00
CA GLY A 120 -16.49 12.74 4.29
C GLY A 120 -15.47 13.77 3.80
N LYS A 121 -15.53 14.98 4.35
CA LYS A 121 -14.65 16.09 3.96
C LYS A 121 -13.14 15.74 4.01
N ILE A 122 -12.71 15.01 5.04
CA ILE A 122 -11.31 14.58 5.20
C ILE A 122 -10.92 13.58 4.09
N SER A 123 -11.80 12.62 3.79
CA SER A 123 -11.57 11.64 2.72
C SER A 123 -11.48 12.29 1.35
N LEU A 124 -12.27 13.35 1.09
CA LEU A 124 -12.19 14.12 -0.14
C LEU A 124 -10.83 14.80 -0.30
N GLN A 125 -10.28 15.38 0.77
CA GLN A 125 -8.95 15.98 0.73
C GLN A 125 -7.86 14.94 0.41
N ALA A 126 -7.91 13.77 1.06
CA ALA A 126 -6.98 12.68 0.77
C ALA A 126 -7.11 12.15 -0.68
N LEU A 127 -8.32 12.13 -1.23
CA LEU A 127 -8.58 11.73 -2.61
C LEU A 127 -7.98 12.73 -3.60
N LEU A 128 -8.15 14.04 -3.37
CA LEU A 128 -7.54 15.07 -4.22
C LEU A 128 -6.01 14.98 -4.22
N GLU A 129 -5.42 14.74 -3.05
CA GLU A 129 -3.98 14.53 -2.90
C GLU A 129 -3.50 13.26 -3.62
N ALA A 130 -4.25 12.16 -3.52
CA ALA A 130 -3.95 10.94 -4.24
C ALA A 130 -3.97 11.16 -5.77
N ILE A 131 -4.98 11.87 -6.29
CA ILE A 131 -5.08 12.21 -7.71
C ILE A 131 -3.91 13.10 -8.15
N SER A 132 -3.56 14.13 -7.38
CA SER A 132 -2.42 15.01 -7.73
C SER A 132 -1.09 14.26 -7.77
N ASN A 133 -0.97 13.16 -7.04
CA ASN A 133 0.20 12.29 -7.01
C ASN A 133 0.12 11.15 -8.04
N GLY A 134 -0.84 11.18 -8.96
CA GLY A 134 -0.99 10.16 -10.01
C GLY A 134 -1.43 8.79 -9.48
N CYS A 135 -2.05 8.72 -8.30
CA CYS A 135 -2.60 7.49 -7.75
C CYS A 135 -3.98 7.22 -8.37
N PRO A 136 -4.18 6.09 -9.08
CA PRO A 136 -5.50 5.67 -9.53
C PRO A 136 -6.45 5.46 -8.35
N ILE A 137 -7.71 5.82 -8.54
CA ILE A 137 -8.78 5.68 -7.55
C ILE A 137 -9.80 4.66 -8.04
N VAL A 138 -10.16 3.73 -7.17
CA VAL A 138 -11.29 2.81 -7.36
C VAL A 138 -12.43 3.27 -6.45
N LEU A 139 -13.58 3.59 -7.04
CA LEU A 139 -14.79 3.97 -6.32
C LEU A 139 -15.68 2.73 -6.12
N CYS A 140 -16.28 2.60 -4.94
CA CYS A 140 -17.26 1.56 -4.64
C CYS A 140 -18.66 2.18 -4.63
N GLU A 141 -19.41 1.98 -5.71
CA GLU A 141 -20.80 2.46 -5.84
C GLU A 141 -21.74 1.81 -4.81
N GLY A 142 -22.66 2.59 -4.27
CA GLY A 142 -23.69 2.16 -3.32
C GLY A 142 -23.18 1.94 -1.89
N THR A 143 -21.96 2.40 -1.57
CA THR A 143 -21.31 2.11 -0.28
C THR A 143 -21.10 3.33 0.62
N GLY A 144 -21.32 4.54 0.13
CA GLY A 144 -21.19 5.71 0.97
C GLY A 144 -21.32 7.06 0.28
N ARG A 145 -21.72 8.07 1.07
CA ARG A 145 -22.08 9.43 0.61
C ARG A 145 -21.09 10.03 -0.39
N LEU A 146 -19.80 10.02 -0.07
CA LEU A 146 -18.79 10.60 -0.98
C LEU A 146 -18.53 9.71 -2.20
N SER A 147 -18.52 8.39 -2.03
CA SER A 147 -18.28 7.46 -3.13
C SER A 147 -19.42 7.53 -4.15
N ASP A 148 -20.66 7.49 -3.66
CA ASP A 148 -21.87 7.52 -4.48
C ASP A 148 -22.00 8.86 -5.22
N LEU A 149 -21.74 9.98 -4.53
CA LEU A 149 -21.71 11.30 -5.15
C LEU A 149 -20.70 11.38 -6.31
N LEU A 150 -19.52 10.79 -6.17
CA LEU A 150 -18.50 10.81 -7.22
C LEU A 150 -18.83 9.86 -8.37
N CYS A 151 -19.60 8.80 -8.13
CA CYS A 151 -20.08 7.90 -9.18
C CYS A 151 -21.19 8.51 -10.05
N GLU A 152 -21.89 9.54 -9.55
CA GLU A 152 -22.97 10.23 -10.27
C GLU A 152 -22.48 11.38 -11.19
N ILE A 153 -21.19 11.73 -11.15
CA ILE A 153 -20.56 12.80 -11.94
C ILE A 153 -20.03 12.23 -13.27
#